data_AF-A0AA39QLB2-F1
#
_entry.id   AF-A0AA39QLB2-F1
#
_cell.length_a   1.000
_cell.length_b   1.000
_cell.length_c   1.000
_cell.angle_alpha   90.00
_cell.angle_beta   90.00
_cell.angle_gamma   90.00
#
_symmetry.space_group_name_H-M   'P 1'
#
loop_
_entity.id
_entity.type
_entity.pdbx_description
1 polymer ?
#
loop_
_entity_poly.entity_id
_entity_poly.type
_entity_poly.pdbx_seq_one_letter_code
_entity_poly.pdbx_strand_id
1 'polypeptide(L)'
;MSKIIDLCEIQLCELALGGGGTRPREEKGILQRLDKLERNILRAVEERQPGGMNNQQRSPWKGPLIDVKMPPPPPPPLKDPLHHTVTLSLVKVMDATSLHELSPKMLTQKVQEAIHGCGMPGLETVDIPGVQVMAKARIKVYAKTNTEANALLDMSGAWLPKLAPGATLVLRMWNVAVNSVPTTFRPDNRDNLDSLFEWNLDINPATVRKVCWLNVKAASKPGKRASSLVLTISDYAIAE
;
A
#
# COMPACT_ATOMS: atom_id res chain seq x y z
N MET A 1 -7.86 13.46 0.46
CA MET A 1 -6.91 13.72 -0.64
C MET A 1 -5.67 12.91 -0.30
N SER A 2 -5.28 12.01 -1.20
CA SER A 2 -4.20 11.04 -0.97
C SER A 2 -2.87 11.76 -0.87
N LYS A 3 -2.16 11.61 0.25
CA LYS A 3 -0.91 12.33 0.53
C LYS A 3 0.20 12.03 -0.49
N ILE A 4 0.14 10.85 -1.11
CA ILE A 4 1.10 10.40 -2.13
C ILE A 4 0.97 11.18 -3.44
N ILE A 5 -0.26 11.52 -3.84
CA ILE A 5 -0.49 12.21 -5.12
C ILE A 5 0.15 13.61 -5.07
N ASP A 6 0.00 14.31 -3.94
CA ASP A 6 0.49 15.68 -3.79
C ASP A 6 2.02 15.75 -3.68
N LEU A 7 2.67 14.79 -2.99
CA LEU A 7 4.13 14.76 -2.83
C LEU A 7 4.85 14.37 -4.13
N CYS A 8 4.35 13.34 -4.82
CA CYS A 8 4.94 12.91 -6.09
C CYS A 8 4.79 13.96 -7.20
N GLU A 9 3.65 14.69 -7.27
CA GLU A 9 3.43 15.72 -8.30
C GLU A 9 4.35 16.93 -8.13
N ILE A 10 4.65 17.35 -6.89
CA ILE A 10 5.54 18.49 -6.61
C ILE A 10 7.01 18.15 -6.92
N GLN A 11 7.48 16.97 -6.51
CA GLN A 11 8.90 16.63 -6.57
C GLN A 11 9.35 16.12 -7.96
N LEU A 12 8.46 15.47 -8.71
CA LEU A 12 8.76 15.08 -10.10
C LEU A 12 8.94 16.30 -11.01
N CYS A 13 8.38 17.45 -10.65
CA CYS A 13 8.67 18.72 -11.32
C CYS A 13 10.11 19.20 -11.05
N GLU A 14 10.68 18.96 -9.88
CA GLU A 14 12.06 19.34 -9.53
C GLU A 14 13.10 18.45 -10.22
N LEU A 15 12.85 17.14 -10.31
CA LEU A 15 13.69 16.20 -11.07
C LEU A 15 13.74 16.53 -12.58
N ALA A 16 12.71 17.19 -13.12
CA ALA A 16 12.67 17.65 -14.50
C ALA A 16 13.53 18.90 -14.76
N LEU A 17 13.78 19.70 -13.70
CA LEU A 17 14.45 20.99 -13.77
C LEU A 17 15.93 20.92 -13.38
N GLY A 18 16.40 19.78 -12.87
CA GLY A 18 17.81 19.53 -12.49
C GLY A 18 18.82 19.40 -13.65
N GLY A 19 18.45 19.77 -14.88
CA GLY A 19 19.37 19.88 -16.01
C GLY A 19 19.94 21.29 -16.10
N GLY A 20 21.18 21.47 -15.63
CA GLY A 20 21.87 22.76 -15.46
C GLY A 20 21.72 23.76 -16.62
N GLY A 21 21.43 25.00 -16.24
CA GLY A 21 21.40 26.16 -17.13
C GLY A 21 20.82 27.37 -16.43
N THR A 22 21.65 28.10 -15.69
CA THR A 22 21.33 29.38 -15.04
C THR A 22 20.55 30.33 -15.95
N ARG A 23 19.28 30.62 -15.62
CA ARG A 23 18.57 31.81 -16.11
C ARG A 23 17.92 32.54 -14.94
N PRO A 24 18.53 33.63 -14.43
CA PRO A 24 18.06 34.37 -13.23
C PRO A 24 16.76 35.17 -13.43
N ARG A 25 15.99 34.90 -14.50
CA ARG A 25 14.74 35.60 -14.83
C ARG A 25 13.48 34.80 -14.45
N GLU A 26 13.58 33.48 -14.33
CA GLU A 26 12.45 32.61 -14.01
C GLU A 26 12.25 32.44 -12.49
N GLU A 27 13.31 32.49 -11.69
CA GLU A 27 13.22 32.43 -10.22
C GLU A 27 12.34 33.54 -9.62
N LYS A 28 12.42 34.76 -10.15
CA LYS A 28 11.56 35.88 -9.70
C LYS A 28 10.09 35.63 -9.98
N GLY A 29 9.76 34.92 -11.06
CA GLY A 29 8.39 34.55 -11.40
C GLY A 29 7.85 33.43 -10.50
N ILE A 30 8.70 32.47 -10.13
CA ILE A 30 8.35 31.37 -9.23
C ILE A 30 8.11 31.91 -7.81
N LEU A 31 8.99 32.76 -7.30
CA LEU A 31 8.84 33.38 -5.99
C LEU A 31 7.57 34.24 -5.90
N GLN A 32 7.25 35.03 -6.94
CA GLN A 32 6.00 35.80 -6.98
C GLN A 32 4.74 34.91 -6.99
N ARG A 33 4.80 33.72 -7.62
CA ARG A 33 3.66 32.79 -7.65
C ARG A 33 3.46 32.10 -6.31
N LEU A 34 4.55 31.75 -5.61
CA LEU A 34 4.49 31.18 -4.25
C LEU A 34 3.95 32.19 -3.24
N ASP A 35 4.43 33.43 -3.31
CA ASP A 35 4.00 34.53 -2.45
C ASP A 35 2.52 34.93 -2.67
N LYS A 36 2.02 34.71 -3.89
CA LYS A 36 0.59 34.85 -4.21
C LYS A 36 -0.25 33.69 -3.69
N LEU A 37 0.29 32.46 -3.70
CA LEU A 37 -0.39 31.27 -3.18
C LEU A 37 -0.53 31.35 -1.65
N GLU A 38 0.54 31.74 -0.95
CA GLU A 38 0.56 31.90 0.50
C GLU A 38 -0.50 32.92 0.97
N ARG A 39 -0.58 34.07 0.30
CA ARG A 39 -1.61 35.08 0.60
C ARG A 39 -3.04 34.60 0.35
N ASN A 40 -3.26 33.74 -0.63
CA ASN A 40 -4.58 33.16 -0.89
C ASN A 40 -4.97 32.13 0.18
N ILE A 41 -4.01 31.32 0.66
CA ILE A 41 -4.24 30.34 1.73
C ILE A 41 -4.57 31.06 3.04
N LEU A 42 -3.80 32.09 3.41
CA LEU A 42 -4.05 32.87 4.63
C LEU A 42 -5.43 33.52 4.62
N ARG A 43 -5.86 34.07 3.48
CA ARG A 43 -7.21 34.63 3.32
C ARG A 43 -8.32 33.57 3.46
N ALA A 44 -8.13 32.40 2.87
CA ALA A 44 -9.10 31.31 2.94
C ALA A 44 -9.23 30.70 4.36
N VAL A 45 -8.16 30.80 5.17
CA VAL A 45 -8.16 30.39 6.58
C VAL A 45 -8.84 31.44 7.46
N GLU A 46 -8.62 32.72 7.18
CA GLU A 46 -9.26 33.84 7.88
C GLU A 46 -10.78 33.90 7.60
N GLU A 47 -11.21 33.56 6.38
CA GLU A 47 -12.62 33.39 6.01
C GLU A 47 -13.27 32.14 6.65
N ARG A 48 -12.50 31.26 7.31
CA ARG A 48 -12.96 29.99 7.87
C ARG A 48 -12.88 29.88 9.40
N GLN A 49 -12.98 30.99 10.14
CA GLN A 49 -13.31 30.90 11.57
C GLN A 49 -14.81 30.98 11.88
N PRO A 50 -15.27 30.24 12.92
CA PRO A 50 -16.59 29.64 12.95
C PRO A 50 -17.59 30.49 13.71
N GLY A 51 -18.72 30.79 13.06
CA GLY A 51 -19.88 31.35 13.73
C GLY A 51 -20.47 30.35 14.73
N GLY A 52 -20.34 30.69 16.02
CA GLY A 52 -21.34 30.47 17.06
C GLY A 52 -21.79 29.03 17.33
N MET A 53 -21.20 28.40 18.34
CA MET A 53 -21.85 27.31 19.08
C MET A 53 -23.16 27.85 19.70
N ASN A 54 -24.30 27.55 19.09
CA ASN A 54 -25.61 27.79 19.70
C ASN A 54 -26.04 26.56 20.50
N ASN A 55 -25.87 26.66 21.81
CA ASN A 55 -26.24 25.66 22.79
C ASN A 55 -27.75 25.80 23.08
N GLN A 56 -28.60 25.19 22.26
CA GLN A 56 -30.04 25.17 22.54
C GLN A 56 -30.39 24.08 23.57
N GLN A 57 -30.62 24.56 24.78
CA GLN A 57 -31.36 23.94 25.87
C GLN A 57 -32.55 23.12 25.34
N ARG A 58 -32.53 21.80 25.59
CA ARG A 58 -33.74 20.97 25.60
C ARG A 58 -34.21 20.83 27.04
N SER A 59 -35.42 21.33 27.29
CA SER A 59 -36.13 21.23 28.57
C SER A 59 -36.39 19.78 28.98
N PRO A 60 -36.55 19.50 30.29
CA PRO A 60 -36.64 18.16 30.83
C PRO A 60 -38.07 17.63 30.77
N TRP A 61 -38.29 16.55 30.01
CA TRP A 61 -39.53 15.78 30.08
C TRP A 61 -39.45 14.79 31.25
N LYS A 62 -40.19 15.09 32.32
CA LYS A 62 -40.46 14.13 33.42
C LYS A 62 -41.49 13.11 32.93
N GLY A 63 -41.01 11.94 32.52
CA GLY A 63 -41.81 10.72 32.37
C GLY A 63 -41.50 9.75 33.52
N PRO A 64 -42.46 8.89 33.93
CA PRO A 64 -42.30 8.02 35.09
C PRO A 64 -41.22 6.94 34.85
N LEU A 65 -40.34 6.75 35.85
CA LEU A 65 -39.34 5.68 35.87
C LEU A 65 -40.04 4.32 35.85
N ILE A 66 -40.01 3.66 34.70
CA ILE A 66 -40.18 2.22 34.62
C ILE A 66 -38.77 1.65 34.77
N ASP A 67 -38.51 0.98 35.91
CA ASP A 67 -37.27 0.26 36.20
C ASP A 67 -37.18 -0.97 35.27
N VAL A 68 -36.81 -0.72 34.01
CA VAL A 68 -36.44 -1.77 33.07
C VAL A 68 -34.99 -2.11 33.34
N LYS A 69 -34.77 -3.16 34.11
CA LYS A 69 -33.46 -3.79 34.31
C LYS A 69 -32.94 -4.27 32.94
N MET A 70 -32.24 -3.37 32.24
CA MET A 70 -31.67 -3.64 30.93
C MET A 70 -30.70 -4.82 31.05
N PRO A 71 -30.85 -5.88 30.24
CA PRO A 71 -29.82 -6.91 30.17
C PRO A 71 -28.50 -6.23 29.77
N PRO A 72 -27.35 -6.67 30.32
CA PRO A 72 -26.07 -6.09 29.96
C PRO A 72 -25.92 -6.14 28.44
N PRO A 73 -25.40 -5.06 27.81
CA PRO A 73 -25.18 -5.06 26.38
C PRO A 73 -24.33 -6.29 26.03
N PRO A 74 -24.64 -6.99 24.93
CA PRO A 74 -23.81 -8.09 24.47
C PRO A 74 -22.36 -7.58 24.38
N PRO A 75 -21.37 -8.37 24.84
CA PRO A 75 -19.97 -7.98 24.71
C PRO A 75 -19.72 -7.61 23.23
N PRO A 76 -18.95 -6.53 22.97
CA PRO A 76 -18.59 -6.19 21.61
C PRO A 76 -18.00 -7.43 20.94
N PRO A 77 -18.32 -7.69 19.66
CA PRO A 77 -17.74 -8.81 18.94
C PRO A 77 -16.23 -8.75 19.15
N LEU A 78 -15.66 -9.85 19.64
CA LEU A 78 -14.22 -10.04 19.76
C LEU A 78 -13.64 -9.57 18.43
N LYS A 79 -12.87 -8.48 18.46
CA LYS A 79 -12.14 -8.02 17.28
C LYS A 79 -11.37 -9.24 16.80
N ASP A 80 -11.69 -9.73 15.61
CA ASP A 80 -10.95 -10.83 15.01
C ASP A 80 -9.45 -10.53 15.19
N PRO A 81 -8.65 -11.46 15.74
CA PRO A 81 -7.23 -11.21 15.91
C PRO A 81 -6.66 -10.80 14.56
N LEU A 82 -6.00 -9.64 14.52
CA LEU A 82 -5.35 -9.07 13.33
C LEU A 82 -4.69 -10.22 12.56
N HIS A 83 -5.29 -10.65 11.46
CA HIS A 83 -4.91 -11.90 10.82
C HIS A 83 -3.55 -11.72 10.14
N HIS A 84 -2.47 -12.07 10.84
CA HIS A 84 -1.12 -12.24 10.32
C HIS A 84 -1.13 -13.39 9.31
N THR A 85 -1.59 -13.10 8.09
CA THR A 85 -1.90 -14.14 7.11
C THR A 85 -1.31 -13.82 5.76
N VAL A 86 -0.75 -14.84 5.15
CA VAL A 86 -0.16 -14.79 3.81
C VAL A 86 -1.01 -15.64 2.90
N THR A 87 -1.55 -15.06 1.82
CA THR A 87 -2.35 -15.81 0.86
C THR A 87 -1.49 -16.22 -0.33
N LEU A 88 -1.59 -17.48 -0.72
CA LEU A 88 -0.90 -18.12 -1.82
C LEU A 88 -1.89 -18.53 -2.90
N SER A 89 -1.41 -18.59 -4.13
CA SER A 89 -2.12 -19.13 -5.29
C SER A 89 -1.29 -20.26 -5.88
N LEU A 90 -1.93 -21.41 -6.02
CA LEU A 90 -1.41 -22.61 -6.66
C LEU A 90 -1.93 -22.79 -8.10
N VAL A 91 -2.63 -21.80 -8.66
CA VAL A 91 -3.25 -21.90 -10.01
C VAL A 91 -2.24 -22.26 -11.11
N LYS A 92 -0.97 -21.85 -10.96
CA LYS A 92 0.10 -22.12 -11.94
C LYS A 92 0.92 -23.37 -11.61
N VAL A 93 0.56 -24.11 -10.56
CA VAL A 93 1.26 -25.34 -10.17
C VAL A 93 0.77 -26.48 -11.05
N MET A 94 1.69 -27.10 -11.80
CA MET A 94 1.34 -28.15 -12.78
C MET A 94 0.74 -29.40 -12.10
N ASP A 95 1.14 -29.68 -10.86
CA ASP A 95 0.64 -30.79 -10.02
C ASP A 95 -0.19 -30.30 -8.81
N ALA A 96 -0.98 -29.23 -8.98
CA ALA A 96 -1.75 -28.63 -7.88
C ALA A 96 -2.75 -29.61 -7.22
N THR A 97 -3.24 -30.60 -7.97
CA THR A 97 -4.20 -31.61 -7.51
C THR A 97 -3.70 -32.34 -6.27
N SER A 98 -2.40 -32.67 -6.25
CA SER A 98 -1.74 -33.34 -5.13
C SER A 98 -1.66 -32.50 -3.85
N LEU A 99 -1.75 -31.18 -3.94
CA LEU A 99 -1.76 -30.27 -2.79
C LEU A 99 -3.18 -29.95 -2.30
N HIS A 100 -4.17 -30.01 -3.19
CA HIS A 100 -5.57 -29.79 -2.86
C HIS A 100 -6.22 -30.98 -2.15
N GLU A 101 -5.72 -32.19 -2.40
CA GLU A 101 -6.18 -33.42 -1.75
C GLU A 101 -5.58 -33.62 -0.36
N LEU A 102 -4.57 -32.84 0.03
CA LEU A 102 -3.95 -32.93 1.34
C LEU A 102 -4.87 -32.37 2.43
N SER A 103 -4.91 -33.05 3.57
CA SER A 103 -5.54 -32.50 4.75
C SER A 103 -4.82 -31.22 5.20
N PRO A 104 -5.53 -30.27 5.87
CA PRO A 104 -4.91 -29.03 6.35
C PRO A 104 -3.67 -29.25 7.22
N LYS A 105 -3.62 -30.35 7.99
CA LYS A 105 -2.44 -30.72 8.79
C LYS A 105 -1.24 -31.07 7.93
N MET A 106 -1.42 -31.92 6.91
CA MET A 106 -0.36 -32.31 5.98
C MET A 106 0.14 -31.12 5.16
N LEU A 107 -0.79 -30.23 4.77
CA LEU A 107 -0.45 -29.02 4.05
C LEU A 107 0.33 -28.03 4.92
N THR A 108 -0.06 -27.88 6.19
CA THR A 108 0.69 -27.07 7.17
C THR A 108 2.11 -27.60 7.31
N GLN A 109 2.28 -28.92 7.47
CA GLN A 109 3.59 -29.54 7.54
C GLN A 109 4.42 -29.30 6.28
N LYS A 110 3.85 -29.46 5.07
CA LYS A 110 4.56 -29.15 3.82
C LYS A 110 5.00 -27.70 3.72
N VAL A 111 4.14 -26.76 4.13
CA VAL A 111 4.49 -25.33 4.17
C VAL A 111 5.63 -25.09 5.15
N GLN A 112 5.57 -25.70 6.34
CA GLN A 112 6.62 -25.63 7.34
C GLN A 112 7.96 -26.18 6.82
N GLU A 113 7.95 -27.35 6.18
CA GLU A 113 9.12 -27.98 5.56
C GLU A 113 9.70 -27.11 4.44
N ALA A 114 8.87 -26.46 3.63
CA ALA A 114 9.33 -25.56 2.58
C ALA A 114 10.00 -24.29 3.14
N ILE A 115 9.46 -23.73 4.23
CA ILE A 115 10.00 -22.56 4.92
C ILE A 115 11.34 -22.90 5.59
N HIS A 116 11.42 -24.01 6.33
CA HIS A 116 12.66 -24.44 6.98
C HIS A 116 13.70 -24.94 5.97
N GLY A 117 13.26 -25.63 4.92
CA GLY A 117 14.12 -26.19 3.89
C GLY A 117 14.71 -25.17 2.91
N CYS A 118 14.33 -23.89 3.00
CA CYS A 118 14.93 -22.84 2.16
C CYS A 118 16.23 -22.26 2.73
N GLY A 119 16.55 -22.51 4.02
CA GLY A 119 17.81 -22.09 4.65
C GLY A 119 18.02 -20.57 4.71
N MET A 120 16.92 -19.80 4.71
CA MET A 120 16.99 -18.34 4.77
C MET A 120 17.04 -17.85 6.22
N PRO A 121 18.03 -17.00 6.59
CA PRO A 121 18.10 -16.43 7.93
C PRO A 121 16.84 -15.58 8.19
N GLY A 122 16.14 -15.89 9.28
CA GLY A 122 14.87 -15.26 9.66
C GLY A 122 13.62 -16.08 9.34
N LEU A 123 13.70 -17.09 8.46
CA LEU A 123 12.61 -18.06 8.25
C LEU A 123 12.74 -19.32 9.10
N GLU A 124 13.95 -19.63 9.58
CA GLU A 124 14.23 -20.84 10.39
C GLU A 124 13.44 -20.88 11.70
N THR A 125 13.16 -19.71 12.28
CA THR A 125 12.41 -19.60 13.54
C THR A 125 10.90 -19.42 13.33
N VAL A 126 10.45 -19.30 12.08
CA VAL A 126 9.02 -19.09 11.76
C VAL A 126 8.27 -20.41 11.99
N ASP A 127 7.21 -20.36 12.78
CA ASP A 127 6.34 -21.50 13.05
C ASP A 127 4.93 -21.20 12.58
N ILE A 128 4.39 -22.06 11.72
CA ILE A 128 3.12 -21.88 11.04
C ILE A 128 2.02 -22.59 11.85
N PRO A 129 1.18 -21.86 12.62
CA PRO A 129 0.10 -22.45 13.41
C PRO A 129 -0.92 -23.22 12.58
N GLY A 130 -1.06 -22.89 11.31
CA GLY A 130 -1.98 -23.61 10.44
C GLY A 130 -2.10 -23.01 9.07
N VAL A 131 -2.84 -23.75 8.24
CA VAL A 131 -3.14 -23.41 6.87
C VAL A 131 -4.61 -23.67 6.59
N GLN A 132 -5.24 -22.75 5.84
CA GLN A 132 -6.61 -22.89 5.35
C GLN A 132 -6.60 -22.98 3.83
N VAL A 133 -7.17 -24.05 3.27
CA VAL A 133 -7.42 -24.15 1.83
C VAL A 133 -8.63 -23.31 1.50
N MET A 134 -8.49 -22.43 0.50
CA MET A 134 -9.53 -21.58 -0.02
C MET A 134 -9.95 -22.04 -1.42
N ALA A 135 -11.09 -21.55 -1.89
CA ALA A 135 -11.54 -21.78 -3.27
C ALA A 135 -10.52 -21.25 -4.30
N LYS A 136 -10.60 -21.78 -5.53
CA LYS A 136 -9.77 -21.37 -6.70
C LYS A 136 -8.27 -21.60 -6.52
N ALA A 137 -7.91 -22.75 -5.97
CA ALA A 137 -6.53 -23.14 -5.76
C ALA A 137 -5.72 -22.14 -4.92
N ARG A 138 -6.34 -21.56 -3.89
CA ARG A 138 -5.69 -20.60 -2.98
C ARG A 138 -5.50 -21.22 -1.61
N ILE A 139 -4.45 -20.78 -0.93
CA ILE A 139 -4.12 -21.25 0.40
C ILE A 139 -3.83 -20.03 1.27
N LYS A 140 -4.40 -19.99 2.47
CA LYS A 140 -4.11 -18.97 3.47
C LYS A 140 -3.22 -19.58 4.54
N VAL A 141 -2.02 -19.05 4.69
CA VAL A 141 -1.03 -19.44 5.69
C VAL A 141 -1.15 -18.47 6.86
N TYR A 142 -1.26 -19.00 8.08
CA TYR A 142 -1.32 -18.20 9.29
C TYR A 142 0.07 -18.14 9.90
N ALA A 143 0.53 -16.94 10.25
CA ALA A 143 1.72 -16.69 11.04
C ALA A 143 1.32 -16.30 12.48
N LYS A 144 2.22 -16.47 13.45
CA LYS A 144 1.93 -16.09 14.84
C LYS A 144 2.08 -14.58 15.05
N THR A 145 3.02 -13.96 14.34
CA THR A 145 3.32 -12.54 14.48
C THR A 145 3.34 -11.81 13.14
N ASN A 146 3.22 -10.48 13.19
CA ASN A 146 3.32 -9.66 11.98
C ASN A 146 4.73 -9.72 11.37
N THR A 147 5.76 -9.81 12.22
CA THR A 147 7.15 -9.92 11.78
C THR A 147 7.37 -11.21 10.98
N GLU A 148 6.82 -12.34 11.45
CA GLU A 148 6.85 -13.60 10.71
C GLU A 148 6.09 -13.52 9.39
N ALA A 149 4.90 -12.91 9.38
CA ALA A 149 4.14 -12.71 8.16
C ALA A 149 4.92 -11.89 7.13
N ASN A 150 5.57 -10.79 7.56
CA ASN A 150 6.41 -9.96 6.69
C ASN A 150 7.63 -10.75 6.19
N ALA A 151 8.31 -11.50 7.05
CA ALA A 151 9.43 -12.34 6.64
C ALA A 151 9.02 -13.36 5.55
N LEU A 152 7.84 -13.98 5.70
CA LEU A 152 7.28 -14.90 4.68
C LEU A 152 6.98 -14.21 3.35
N LEU A 153 6.54 -12.95 3.38
CA LEU A 153 6.27 -12.16 2.18
C LEU A 153 7.58 -11.76 1.49
N ASP A 154 8.54 -11.23 2.25
CA ASP A 154 9.82 -10.73 1.76
C ASP A 154 10.67 -11.84 1.15
N MET A 155 10.66 -13.02 1.77
CA MET A 155 11.46 -14.17 1.35
C MET A 155 10.67 -15.18 0.51
N SER A 156 9.51 -14.77 0.00
CA SER A 156 8.63 -15.64 -0.81
C SER A 156 9.29 -16.28 -2.03
N GLY A 157 10.26 -15.60 -2.64
CA GLY A 157 11.03 -16.14 -3.76
C GLY A 157 11.88 -17.37 -3.40
N ALA A 158 12.24 -17.55 -2.13
CA ALA A 158 13.07 -18.66 -1.68
C ALA A 158 12.26 -19.91 -1.30
N TRP A 159 11.18 -19.74 -0.54
CA TRP A 159 10.42 -20.88 0.01
C TRP A 159 9.25 -21.33 -0.86
N LEU A 160 8.62 -20.44 -1.65
CA LEU A 160 7.49 -20.84 -2.51
C LEU A 160 7.86 -21.89 -3.56
N PRO A 161 9.02 -21.81 -4.25
CA PRO A 161 9.42 -22.86 -5.19
C PRO A 161 9.66 -24.21 -4.51
N LYS A 162 10.05 -24.22 -3.22
CA LYS A 162 10.22 -25.43 -2.41
C LYS A 162 8.87 -26.05 -2.01
N LEU A 163 7.86 -25.22 -1.78
CA LEU A 163 6.50 -25.68 -1.54
C LEU A 163 5.91 -26.33 -2.78
N ALA A 164 5.91 -25.60 -3.90
CA ALA A 164 5.44 -26.09 -5.18
C ALA A 164 5.98 -25.23 -6.33
N PRO A 165 6.56 -25.82 -7.39
CA PRO A 165 6.91 -25.08 -8.59
C PRO A 165 5.69 -24.37 -9.18
N GLY A 166 5.76 -23.03 -9.30
CA GLY A 166 4.65 -22.21 -9.79
C GLY A 166 3.73 -21.66 -8.68
N ALA A 167 3.97 -21.95 -7.41
CA ALA A 167 3.29 -21.26 -6.31
C ALA A 167 3.64 -19.77 -6.29
N THR A 168 2.64 -18.92 -6.09
CA THR A 168 2.81 -17.45 -6.08
C THR A 168 2.06 -16.82 -4.93
N LEU A 169 2.58 -15.72 -4.37
CA LEU A 169 1.83 -14.90 -3.42
C LEU A 169 0.61 -14.26 -4.09
N VAL A 170 -0.50 -14.22 -3.37
CA VAL A 170 -1.65 -13.38 -3.69
C VAL A 170 -1.54 -12.13 -2.84
N LEU A 171 -0.87 -11.12 -3.40
CA LEU A 171 -0.81 -9.80 -2.81
C LEU A 171 -2.04 -9.00 -3.23
N ARG A 172 -2.68 -8.33 -2.27
CA ARG A 172 -3.60 -7.26 -2.62
C ARG A 172 -2.75 -6.11 -3.16
N MET A 173 -3.10 -5.65 -4.35
CA MET A 173 -2.37 -4.59 -5.04
C MET A 173 -3.31 -3.43 -5.28
N TRP A 174 -2.79 -2.23 -5.06
CA TRP A 174 -3.46 -0.97 -5.34
C TRP A 174 -2.69 -0.24 -6.43
N ASN A 175 -3.40 0.41 -7.33
CA ASN A 175 -2.80 1.19 -8.40
C ASN A 175 -2.98 2.67 -8.07
N VAL A 176 -1.87 3.35 -7.84
CA VAL A 176 -1.84 4.80 -7.61
C VAL A 176 -1.38 5.47 -8.89
N ALA A 177 -2.18 6.40 -9.40
CA ALA A 177 -1.82 7.20 -10.56
C ALA A 177 -1.10 8.46 -10.09
N VAL A 178 0.10 8.68 -10.60
CA VAL A 178 0.87 9.91 -10.40
C VAL A 178 0.82 10.69 -11.70
N ASN A 179 0.31 11.92 -11.68
CA ASN A 179 0.24 12.73 -12.88
C ASN A 179 1.48 13.62 -13.04
N SER A 180 1.53 14.32 -14.17
CA SER A 180 2.53 15.36 -14.41
C SER A 180 4.00 14.89 -14.35
N VAL A 181 4.24 13.59 -14.54
CA VAL A 181 5.59 13.01 -14.55
C VAL A 181 6.30 13.35 -15.86
N PRO A 182 7.53 13.88 -15.81
CA PRO A 182 8.30 14.18 -17.01
C PRO A 182 8.44 12.99 -17.94
N THR A 183 8.19 13.17 -19.24
CA THR A 183 8.36 12.09 -20.24
C THR A 183 9.81 11.65 -20.43
N THR A 184 10.77 12.37 -19.83
CA THR A 184 12.18 11.97 -19.70
C THR A 184 12.39 10.87 -18.67
N PHE A 185 11.49 10.73 -17.69
CA PHE A 185 11.53 9.65 -16.70
C PHE A 185 11.46 8.28 -17.42
N ARG A 186 12.19 7.30 -16.90
CA ARG A 186 12.21 5.94 -17.43
C ARG A 186 11.89 4.98 -16.28
N PRO A 187 10.66 4.44 -16.23
CA PRO A 187 10.23 3.49 -15.19
C PRO A 187 11.07 2.22 -15.15
N ASP A 188 11.69 1.86 -16.28
CA ASP A 188 12.56 0.68 -16.40
C ASP A 188 14.02 0.98 -15.99
N ASN A 189 14.37 2.25 -15.77
CA ASN A 189 15.70 2.65 -15.32
C ASN A 189 15.75 2.69 -13.79
N ARG A 190 16.66 1.92 -13.20
CA ARG A 190 16.83 1.82 -11.75
C ARG A 190 17.24 3.15 -11.12
N ASP A 191 18.13 3.93 -11.74
CA ASP A 191 18.58 5.21 -11.17
C ASP A 191 17.43 6.21 -11.00
N ASN A 192 16.46 6.19 -11.92
CA ASN A 192 15.27 7.03 -11.85
C ASN A 192 14.31 6.56 -10.76
N LEU A 193 14.20 5.25 -10.55
CA LEU A 193 13.40 4.69 -9.46
C LEU A 193 14.05 4.97 -8.10
N ASP A 194 15.35 4.79 -7.98
CA ASP A 194 16.10 5.09 -6.76
C ASP A 194 15.96 6.56 -6.40
N SER A 195 16.11 7.47 -7.38
CA SER A 195 15.80 8.88 -7.19
C SER A 195 14.36 9.09 -6.70
N LEU A 196 13.36 8.52 -7.38
CA LEU A 196 11.96 8.65 -6.98
C LEU A 196 11.73 8.27 -5.51
N PHE A 197 12.37 7.20 -5.03
CA PHE A 197 12.25 6.74 -3.65
C PHE A 197 13.05 7.57 -2.66
N GLU A 198 14.23 8.08 -3.03
CA GLU A 198 15.02 9.01 -2.20
C GLU A 198 14.23 10.29 -1.90
N TRP A 199 13.51 10.82 -2.89
CA TRP A 199 12.71 12.03 -2.73
C TRP A 199 11.38 11.77 -1.98
N ASN A 200 10.88 10.53 -2.01
CA ASN A 200 9.62 10.13 -1.39
C ASN A 200 9.85 9.13 -0.25
N LEU A 201 10.40 9.61 0.87
CA LEU A 201 10.74 8.79 2.04
C LEU A 201 9.56 8.00 2.62
N ASP A 202 8.32 8.46 2.39
CA ASP A 202 7.10 7.78 2.83
C ASP A 202 6.79 6.53 1.98
N ILE A 203 7.37 6.43 0.78
CA ILE A 203 7.18 5.29 -0.13
C ILE A 203 8.31 4.30 0.12
N ASN A 204 7.98 3.21 0.80
CA ASN A 204 8.92 2.11 0.95
C ASN A 204 9.10 1.38 -0.41
N PRO A 205 10.31 1.33 -1.00
CA PRO A 205 10.56 0.65 -2.28
C PRO A 205 10.12 -0.81 -2.29
N ALA A 206 10.24 -1.52 -1.16
CA ALA A 206 9.85 -2.92 -1.04
C ALA A 206 8.34 -3.15 -1.28
N THR A 207 7.52 -2.11 -1.09
CA THR A 207 6.07 -2.17 -1.26
C THR A 207 5.63 -1.89 -2.69
N VAL A 208 6.49 -1.28 -3.51
CA VAL A 208 6.21 -0.96 -4.91
C VAL A 208 6.56 -2.16 -5.78
N ARG A 209 5.54 -2.79 -6.36
CA ARG A 209 5.68 -4.01 -7.16
C ARG A 209 5.90 -3.73 -8.64
N LYS A 210 5.38 -2.60 -9.13
CA LYS A 210 5.51 -2.20 -10.53
C LYS A 210 5.39 -0.70 -10.67
N VAL A 211 6.19 -0.13 -11.56
CA VAL A 211 6.07 1.26 -12.02
C VAL A 211 5.94 1.23 -13.54
N CYS A 212 4.91 1.85 -14.10
CA CYS A 212 4.77 1.94 -15.55
C CYS A 212 4.01 3.19 -15.98
N TRP A 213 4.20 3.60 -17.24
CA TRP A 213 3.37 4.65 -17.83
C TRP A 213 1.91 4.22 -17.92
N LEU A 214 0.98 5.07 -17.45
CA LEU A 214 -0.46 4.87 -17.65
C LEU A 214 -0.79 4.80 -19.15
N ASN A 215 -0.12 5.65 -19.94
CA ASN A 215 -0.21 5.63 -21.39
C ASN A 215 1.20 5.71 -22.00
N VAL A 216 1.77 4.54 -22.26
CA VAL A 216 3.11 4.38 -22.87
C VAL A 216 3.20 5.16 -24.19
N LYS A 217 2.20 5.03 -25.06
CA LYS A 217 2.18 5.72 -26.36
C LYS A 217 2.21 7.24 -26.17
N ALA A 218 1.46 7.77 -25.21
CA ALA A 218 1.44 9.20 -24.92
C ALA A 218 2.75 9.68 -24.28
N ALA A 219 3.40 8.87 -23.45
CA ALA A 219 4.68 9.20 -22.85
C ALA A 219 5.82 9.25 -23.89
N SER A 220 5.72 8.47 -24.97
CA SER A 220 6.69 8.47 -26.07
C SER A 220 6.41 9.49 -27.19
N LYS A 221 5.35 10.32 -27.08
CA LYS A 221 5.03 11.30 -28.12
C LYS A 221 6.03 12.47 -28.12
N PRO A 222 6.65 12.80 -29.27
CA PRO A 222 7.49 13.98 -29.37
C PRO A 222 6.66 15.24 -29.08
N GLY A 223 7.19 16.13 -28.24
CA GLY A 223 6.53 17.38 -27.83
C GLY A 223 5.69 17.30 -26.56
N LYS A 224 5.36 16.09 -26.05
CA LYS A 224 4.69 15.96 -24.75
C LYS A 224 5.72 16.06 -23.62
N ARG A 225 5.57 17.04 -22.72
CA ARG A 225 6.51 17.29 -21.62
C ARG A 225 6.25 16.42 -20.38
N ALA A 226 5.00 16.05 -20.15
CA ALA A 226 4.60 15.27 -18.98
C ALA A 226 3.55 14.20 -19.33
N SER A 227 3.48 13.14 -18.54
CA SER A 227 2.50 12.06 -18.63
C SER A 227 2.20 11.49 -17.24
N SER A 228 1.33 10.50 -17.14
CA SER A 228 0.99 9.88 -15.85
C SER A 228 1.66 8.52 -15.70
N LEU A 229 2.21 8.25 -14.52
CA LEU A 229 2.68 6.94 -14.09
C LEU A 229 1.58 6.22 -13.31
N VAL A 230 1.68 4.90 -13.28
CA VAL A 230 0.94 4.02 -12.38
C VAL A 230 1.96 3.28 -11.53
N LEU A 231 1.81 3.44 -10.22
CA LEU A 231 2.51 2.69 -9.19
C LEU A 231 1.58 1.57 -8.71
N THR A 232 2.02 0.32 -8.85
CA THR A 232 1.32 -0.82 -8.25
C THR A 232 1.96 -1.11 -6.89
N ILE A 233 1.22 -0.84 -5.83
CA ILE A 233 1.68 -0.87 -4.44
C ILE A 233 1.00 -2.04 -3.72
N SER A 234 1.72 -2.78 -2.87
CA SER A 234 1.18 -3.89 -2.08
C SER A 234 0.87 -3.57 -0.63
N ASP A 235 0.98 -2.29 -0.24
CA ASP A 235 0.62 -1.77 1.08
C ASP A 235 -0.55 -0.79 0.95
N TYR A 236 -1.60 -1.00 1.73
CA TYR A 236 -2.79 -0.15 1.73
C TYR A 236 -2.52 1.22 2.33
N ALA A 237 -1.75 1.29 3.42
CA ALA A 237 -1.50 2.54 4.15
C ALA A 237 -0.68 3.53 3.30
N ILE A 238 0.16 2.99 2.42
CA ILE A 238 0.89 3.77 1.42
C ILE A 238 -0.06 4.13 0.28
N ALA A 239 -0.92 3.23 -0.19
CA ALA A 239 -1.79 3.51 -1.33
C ALA A 239 -2.93 4.53 -1.08
N GLU A 240 -3.27 4.85 0.17
CA GLU A 240 -4.34 5.79 0.58
C GLU A 240 -3.85 7.23 0.71
#